data_AF-A0A1R0Y7Y8-F1
#
_entry.id   AF-A0A1R0Y7Y8-F1
#
_cell.length_a   1.000
_cell.length_b   1.000
_cell.length_c   1.000
_cell.angle_alpha   90.00
_cell.angle_beta   90.00
_cell.angle_gamma   90.00
#
_symmetry.space_group_name_H-M   'P 1'
#
loop_
_entity.id
_entity.type
_entity.pdbx_description
1 polymer ?
#
loop_
_entity_poly.entity_id
_entity_poly.type
_entity_poly.pdbx_seq_one_letter_code
_entity_poly.pdbx_strand_id
1 'polypeptide(L)'
;MLDNFLSKNPMKNLNLFQLEKQTGVSRKTWMRRKKVDIEKLKNNTIQIDFGGSGEKSYIIFEDVVKLIEKNWNNKSGMIRDFKIYQEVAMSLYDKAKESYEMKERVKKYKNEVVVLRDELKIAKKDIEYYRERYLSVTIQSASMADRKKEGLNDVMGVDSTSKSTLQKISSLNFKKDYSELFDKK
;
A
#
# COMPACT_ATOMS: atom_id res chain seq x y z
N MET A 1 3.69 31.27 -7.61
CA MET A 1 2.71 32.06 -6.82
C MET A 1 1.38 32.19 -7.54
N LEU A 2 1.36 32.77 -8.75
CA LEU A 2 0.14 32.82 -9.58
C LEU A 2 -0.30 31.41 -10.01
N ASP A 3 0.65 30.54 -10.39
CA ASP A 3 0.33 29.16 -10.79
C ASP A 3 -0.29 28.33 -9.64
N ASN A 4 0.21 28.52 -8.42
CA ASN A 4 -0.36 27.89 -7.21
C ASN A 4 -1.77 28.42 -6.86
N PHE A 5 -2.07 29.67 -7.20
CA PHE A 5 -3.42 30.21 -7.05
C PHE A 5 -4.35 29.60 -8.10
N LEU A 6 -3.89 29.55 -9.35
CA LEU A 6 -4.67 29.08 -10.48
C LEU A 6 -4.90 27.56 -10.48
N SER A 7 -4.05 26.78 -9.82
CA SER A 7 -4.27 25.34 -9.64
C SER A 7 -5.43 25.02 -8.70
N LYS A 8 -5.81 25.96 -7.82
CA LYS A 8 -6.87 25.76 -6.81
C LYS A 8 -8.13 26.59 -7.06
N ASN A 9 -8.06 27.60 -7.91
CA ASN A 9 -9.16 28.53 -8.15
C ASN A 9 -9.43 28.68 -9.65
N PRO A 10 -10.70 28.77 -10.07
CA PRO A 10 -11.02 28.96 -11.47
C PRO A 10 -10.65 30.37 -11.98
N MET A 11 -10.07 30.44 -13.18
CA MET A 11 -9.66 31.66 -13.90
C MET A 11 -10.80 32.65 -14.13
N LYS A 12 -12.02 32.14 -14.36
CA LYS A 12 -13.23 32.99 -14.47
C LYS A 12 -13.48 33.82 -13.22
N ASN A 13 -13.03 33.36 -12.05
CA ASN A 13 -13.18 34.05 -10.77
C ASN A 13 -11.90 34.79 -10.36
N LEU A 14 -10.92 34.99 -11.26
CA LEU A 14 -9.67 35.65 -10.93
C LEU A 14 -9.89 37.12 -10.56
N ASN A 15 -10.01 37.35 -9.25
CA ASN A 15 -10.11 38.66 -8.63
C ASN A 15 -8.76 39.03 -7.98
N LEU A 16 -8.23 40.21 -8.33
CA LEU A 16 -6.99 40.75 -7.76
C LEU A 16 -7.03 40.85 -6.23
N PHE A 17 -8.22 41.06 -5.64
CA PHE A 17 -8.43 41.04 -4.19
C PHE A 17 -8.14 39.66 -3.58
N GLN A 18 -8.63 38.59 -4.20
CA GLN A 18 -8.40 37.22 -3.73
C GLN A 18 -6.94 36.81 -3.92
N LEU A 19 -6.33 37.26 -5.02
CA LEU A 19 -4.91 37.11 -5.29
C LEU A 19 -4.06 37.76 -4.20
N GLU A 20 -4.37 38.99 -3.80
CA GLU A 20 -3.67 39.68 -2.70
C GLU A 20 -3.85 38.93 -1.37
N LYS A 21 -5.07 38.47 -1.05
CA LYS A 21 -5.35 37.71 0.18
C LYS A 21 -4.58 36.38 0.25
N GLN A 22 -4.45 35.67 -0.86
CA GLN A 22 -3.78 34.35 -0.89
C GLN A 22 -2.25 34.44 -1.08
N THR A 23 -1.76 35.45 -1.81
CA THR A 23 -0.33 35.57 -2.13
C THR A 23 0.42 36.58 -1.25
N GLY A 24 -0.30 37.44 -0.52
CA GLY A 24 0.27 38.54 0.25
C GLY A 24 0.82 39.69 -0.60
N VAL A 25 0.75 39.59 -1.94
CA VAL A 25 1.26 40.61 -2.86
C VAL A 25 0.17 41.61 -3.19
N SER A 26 0.48 42.90 -3.04
CA SER A 26 -0.50 43.96 -3.23
C SER A 26 -1.11 43.99 -4.63
N ARG A 27 -2.40 44.35 -4.71
CA ARG A 27 -3.12 44.53 -5.99
C ARG A 27 -2.40 45.49 -6.94
N LYS A 28 -1.83 46.58 -6.42
CA LYS A 28 -1.08 47.57 -7.20
C LYS A 28 0.18 46.94 -7.80
N THR A 29 0.84 46.06 -7.05
CA THR A 29 2.02 45.33 -7.53
C THR A 29 1.67 44.34 -8.64
N TRP A 30 0.57 43.60 -8.50
CA TRP A 30 0.05 42.71 -9.55
C TRP A 30 -0.31 43.49 -10.83
N MET A 31 -1.07 44.58 -10.71
CA MET A 31 -1.43 45.44 -11.84
C MET A 31 -0.21 46.05 -12.53
N ARG A 32 0.80 46.48 -11.76
CA ARG A 32 2.00 47.09 -12.35
C ARG A 32 2.90 46.08 -13.05
N ARG A 33 3.09 44.90 -12.46
CA ARG A 33 4.12 43.94 -12.91
C ARG A 33 3.58 42.81 -13.79
N LYS A 34 2.29 42.48 -13.67
CA LYS A 34 1.70 41.24 -14.22
C LYS A 34 0.36 41.44 -14.91
N LYS A 35 -0.07 42.67 -15.16
CA LYS A 35 -1.33 42.96 -15.87
C LYS A 35 -1.41 42.25 -17.23
N VAL A 36 -0.36 42.38 -18.05
CA VAL A 36 -0.32 41.77 -19.39
C VAL A 36 -0.41 40.24 -19.31
N ASP A 37 0.32 39.63 -18.37
CA ASP A 37 0.31 38.17 -18.17
C ASP A 37 -1.08 37.69 -17.71
N ILE A 38 -1.71 38.42 -16.78
CA ILE A 38 -3.06 38.12 -16.29
C ILE A 38 -4.11 38.24 -17.40
N GLU A 39 -4.01 39.27 -18.25
CA GLU A 39 -4.90 39.47 -19.39
C GLU A 39 -4.72 38.38 -20.45
N LYS A 40 -3.48 38.00 -20.76
CA LYS A 40 -3.18 36.87 -21.65
C LYS A 40 -3.77 35.57 -21.12
N LEU A 41 -3.64 35.32 -19.81
CA LEU A 41 -4.20 34.14 -19.16
C LEU A 41 -5.73 34.13 -19.21
N LYS A 42 -6.39 35.27 -19.02
CA LYS A 42 -7.86 35.35 -19.12
C LYS A 42 -8.36 35.08 -20.54
N ASN A 43 -7.60 35.50 -21.54
CA ASN A 43 -8.05 35.48 -22.92
C ASN A 43 -7.64 34.20 -23.66
N ASN A 44 -6.46 33.64 -23.41
CA ASN A 44 -5.87 32.61 -24.28
C ASN A 44 -5.73 31.24 -23.62
N THR A 45 -6.48 30.97 -22.57
CA THR A 45 -6.24 29.76 -21.77
C THR A 45 -7.54 29.09 -21.37
N ILE A 46 -7.58 27.79 -21.58
CA ILE A 46 -8.65 26.89 -21.18
C ILE A 46 -8.23 26.28 -19.84
N GLN A 47 -9.14 26.31 -18.87
CA GLN A 47 -8.92 25.68 -17.58
C GLN A 47 -9.85 24.48 -17.44
N ILE A 48 -9.26 23.31 -17.17
CA ILE A 48 -9.97 22.05 -17.04
C ILE A 48 -9.91 21.62 -15.57
N ASP A 49 -11.05 21.26 -15.00
CA ASP A 49 -11.13 20.70 -13.65
C ASP A 49 -10.75 19.21 -13.69
N PHE A 50 -9.67 18.88 -13.02
CA PHE A 50 -9.13 17.52 -12.85
C PHE A 50 -9.34 16.99 -11.42
N GLY A 51 -9.98 17.77 -10.53
CA GLY A 51 -10.17 17.40 -9.11
C GLY A 51 -11.24 16.34 -8.85
N GLY A 52 -12.08 16.01 -9.83
CA GLY A 52 -13.20 15.08 -9.64
C GLY A 52 -14.15 15.55 -8.54
N SER A 53 -14.65 14.61 -7.71
CA SER A 53 -15.55 14.90 -6.58
C SER A 53 -14.83 15.38 -5.29
N GLY A 54 -13.52 15.60 -5.34
CA GLY A 54 -12.68 15.98 -4.19
C GLY A 54 -12.19 17.43 -4.21
N GLU A 55 -10.93 17.65 -3.79
CA GLU A 55 -10.30 18.97 -3.90
C GLU A 55 -10.20 19.39 -5.37
N LYS A 56 -10.72 20.59 -5.68
CA LYS A 56 -10.67 21.15 -7.02
C LYS A 56 -9.22 21.39 -7.42
N SER A 57 -8.80 20.72 -8.48
CA SER A 57 -7.47 20.84 -9.06
C SER A 57 -7.61 21.21 -10.51
N TYR A 58 -7.13 22.38 -10.88
CA TYR A 58 -7.26 22.91 -12.21
C TYR A 58 -5.96 22.80 -12.99
N ILE A 59 -6.07 22.35 -14.24
CA ILE A 59 -4.97 22.40 -15.21
C ILE A 59 -5.27 23.49 -16.22
N ILE A 60 -4.24 24.26 -16.54
CA ILE A 60 -4.31 25.41 -17.43
C ILE A 60 -3.62 25.02 -18.74
N PHE A 61 -4.37 25.06 -19.85
CA PHE A 61 -3.87 24.80 -21.19
C PHE A 61 -4.06 26.04 -22.06
N GLU A 62 -3.08 26.37 -22.89
CA GLU A 62 -3.32 27.37 -23.92
C GLU A 62 -4.47 26.92 -24.84
N ASP A 63 -5.23 27.88 -25.35
CA ASP A 63 -6.28 27.62 -26.32
C ASP A 63 -5.63 27.25 -27.66
N VAL A 64 -5.83 25.99 -28.06
CA VAL A 64 -5.23 25.42 -29.28
C VAL A 64 -5.69 26.18 -30.52
N VAL A 65 -6.94 26.66 -30.56
CA VAL A 65 -7.47 27.43 -31.70
C VAL A 65 -6.71 28.73 -31.86
N LYS A 66 -6.51 29.45 -30.74
CA LYS A 66 -5.76 30.71 -30.73
C LYS A 66 -4.28 30.54 -31.04
N LEU A 67 -3.72 29.40 -30.66
CA LEU A 67 -2.34 29.03 -31.03
C LEU A 67 -2.19 28.82 -32.53
N ILE A 68 -3.16 28.15 -33.16
CA ILE A 68 -3.19 27.96 -34.61
C ILE A 68 -3.35 29.32 -35.30
N GLU A 69 -4.29 30.16 -34.86
CA GLU A 69 -4.49 31.50 -35.43
C GLU A 69 -3.23 32.38 -35.34
N LYS A 70 -2.56 32.38 -34.19
CA LYS A 70 -1.32 33.14 -33.96
C LYS A 70 -0.17 32.68 -34.86
N ASN A 71 -0.05 31.37 -35.09
CA ASN A 71 1.08 30.79 -35.79
C ASN A 71 0.75 30.30 -37.22
N TRP A 72 -0.42 30.66 -37.77
CA TRP A 72 -0.88 30.19 -39.08
C TRP A 72 0.17 30.37 -40.18
N ASN A 73 0.83 31.53 -40.20
CA ASN A 73 1.90 31.86 -41.16
C ASN A 73 3.32 31.58 -40.64
N ASN A 74 3.45 30.98 -39.45
CA ASN A 74 4.74 30.66 -38.82
C ASN A 74 4.81 29.19 -38.40
N LYS A 75 5.12 28.34 -39.36
CA LYS A 75 5.28 26.88 -39.16
C LYS A 75 6.26 26.53 -38.03
N SER A 76 7.35 27.29 -37.88
CA SER A 76 8.34 27.05 -36.83
C SER A 76 7.81 27.36 -35.43
N GLY A 77 7.01 28.43 -35.30
CA GLY A 77 6.31 28.77 -34.06
C GLY A 77 5.25 27.74 -33.71
N MET A 78 4.48 27.30 -34.71
CA MET A 78 3.46 26.28 -34.54
C MET A 78 4.04 24.95 -34.05
N ILE A 79 5.13 24.47 -34.66
CA ILE A 79 5.81 23.23 -34.22
C ILE A 79 6.31 23.37 -32.77
N ARG A 80 6.88 24.52 -32.41
CA ARG A 80 7.38 24.76 -31.06
C ARG A 80 6.26 24.72 -30.03
N ASP A 81 5.14 25.39 -30.32
CA ASP A 81 4.03 25.49 -29.39
C ASP A 81 3.32 24.12 -29.25
N PHE A 82 3.14 23.37 -30.34
CA PHE A 82 2.59 22.01 -30.28
C PHE A 82 3.51 20.97 -29.60
N LYS A 83 4.83 21.18 -29.64
CA LYS A 83 5.78 20.31 -28.93
C LYS A 83 5.49 20.29 -27.42
N ILE A 84 5.10 21.42 -26.84
CA ILE A 84 4.73 21.51 -25.43
C ILE A 84 3.52 20.62 -25.12
N TYR A 85 2.51 20.62 -26.00
CA TYR A 85 1.35 19.72 -25.84
C TYR A 85 1.74 18.26 -25.92
N GLN A 86 2.63 17.91 -26.86
CA GLN A 86 3.13 16.55 -26.98
C GLN A 86 3.87 16.11 -25.71
N GLU A 87 4.75 16.94 -25.17
CA GLU A 87 5.48 16.66 -23.93
C GLU A 87 4.54 16.47 -22.74
N VAL A 88 3.55 17.36 -22.59
CA VAL A 88 2.53 17.24 -21.53
C VAL A 88 1.70 15.97 -21.70
N ALA A 89 1.26 15.66 -22.93
CA ALA A 89 0.48 14.46 -23.22
C ALA A 89 1.27 13.17 -22.91
N MET A 90 2.55 13.11 -23.29
CA MET A 90 3.42 11.98 -22.95
C MET A 90 3.59 11.86 -21.43
N SER A 91 3.85 12.97 -20.73
CA SER A 91 3.99 12.94 -19.26
C SER A 91 2.70 12.46 -18.56
N LEU A 92 1.53 12.88 -19.05
CA LEU A 92 0.25 12.42 -18.53
C LEU A 92 0.02 10.94 -18.81
N TYR A 93 0.39 10.47 -20.00
CA TYR A 93 0.32 9.06 -20.36
C TYR A 93 1.20 8.19 -19.44
N ASP A 94 2.45 8.59 -19.21
CA ASP A 94 3.37 7.86 -18.34
C ASP A 94 2.84 7.74 -16.91
N LYS A 95 2.35 8.86 -16.35
CA LYS A 95 1.71 8.86 -15.02
C LYS A 95 0.45 7.98 -14.97
N ALA A 96 -0.36 8.01 -16.03
CA ALA A 96 -1.55 7.17 -16.10
C ALA A 96 -1.19 5.67 -16.15
N LYS A 97 -0.13 5.32 -16.90
CA LYS A 97 0.41 3.97 -16.98
C LYS A 97 0.94 3.50 -15.62
N GLU A 98 1.77 4.30 -14.94
CA GLU A 98 2.27 3.99 -13.61
C GLU A 98 1.13 3.78 -12.60
N SER A 99 0.12 4.67 -12.62
CA SER A 99 -1.07 4.55 -11.78
C SER A 99 -1.85 3.27 -12.06
N TYR A 100 -1.98 2.88 -13.34
CA TYR A 100 -2.63 1.63 -13.72
C TYR A 100 -1.87 0.40 -13.21
N GLU A 101 -0.55 0.36 -13.42
CA GLU A 101 0.30 -0.73 -12.93
C GLU A 101 0.28 -0.83 -11.40
N MET A 102 0.20 0.31 -10.70
CA MET A 102 0.05 0.33 -9.24
C MET A 102 -1.30 -0.24 -8.79
N LYS A 103 -2.40 0.10 -9.48
CA LYS A 103 -3.72 -0.47 -9.18
C LYS A 103 -3.75 -1.98 -9.35
N GLU A 104 -3.14 -2.51 -10.42
CA GLU A 104 -3.05 -3.95 -10.65
C GLU A 104 -2.20 -4.65 -9.57
N ARG A 105 -1.10 -4.05 -9.13
CA ARG A 105 -0.30 -4.57 -8.00
C ARG A 105 -1.10 -4.60 -6.69
N VAL A 106 -1.81 -3.52 -6.37
CA VAL A 106 -2.66 -3.45 -5.17
C VAL A 106 -3.74 -4.54 -5.21
N LYS A 107 -4.35 -4.79 -6.36
CA LYS A 107 -5.34 -5.85 -6.54
C LYS A 107 -4.74 -7.24 -6.28
N LYS A 108 -3.54 -7.51 -6.79
CA LYS A 108 -2.81 -8.77 -6.53
C LYS A 108 -2.52 -8.95 -5.05
N TYR A 109 -1.92 -7.96 -4.39
CA TYR A 109 -1.61 -8.03 -2.95
C TYR A 109 -2.88 -8.19 -2.10
N LYS A 110 -3.99 -7.56 -2.48
CA LYS A 110 -5.27 -7.74 -1.77
C LYS A 110 -5.73 -9.20 -1.82
N ASN A 111 -5.57 -9.88 -2.95
CA ASN A 111 -5.91 -11.29 -3.07
C ASN A 111 -4.96 -12.18 -2.25
N GLU A 112 -3.65 -11.92 -2.30
CA GLU A 112 -2.66 -12.65 -1.50
C GLU A 112 -2.94 -12.52 0.00
N VAL A 113 -3.28 -11.32 0.47
CA VAL A 113 -3.65 -11.08 1.88
C VAL A 113 -4.89 -11.89 2.30
N VAL A 114 -5.85 -12.08 1.40
CA VAL A 114 -7.04 -12.92 1.69
C VAL A 114 -6.62 -14.39 1.84
N VAL A 115 -5.84 -14.91 0.90
CA VAL A 115 -5.35 -16.30 0.94
C VAL A 115 -4.52 -16.55 2.21
N LEU A 116 -3.55 -15.70 2.51
CA LEU A 116 -2.71 -15.82 3.70
C LEU A 116 -3.52 -15.74 5.01
N ARG A 117 -4.60 -14.95 5.05
CA ARG A 117 -5.48 -14.90 6.22
C ARG A 117 -6.23 -16.21 6.44
N ASP A 118 -6.68 -16.83 5.36
CA ASP A 118 -7.37 -18.13 5.43
C ASP A 118 -6.41 -19.25 5.86
N GLU A 119 -5.19 -19.27 5.31
CA GLU A 119 -4.13 -20.20 5.73
C GLU A 119 -3.77 -20.02 7.21
N LEU A 120 -3.63 -18.78 7.68
CA LEU A 120 -3.33 -18.48 9.08
C LEU A 120 -4.46 -18.96 10.00
N LYS A 121 -5.71 -18.84 9.57
CA LYS A 121 -6.87 -19.35 10.31
C LYS A 121 -6.84 -20.87 10.44
N ILE A 122 -6.46 -21.58 9.37
CA ILE A 122 -6.29 -23.05 9.38
C ILE A 122 -5.15 -23.43 10.32
N ALA A 123 -3.97 -22.83 10.16
CA ALA A 123 -2.81 -23.12 11.00
C ALA A 123 -3.08 -22.88 12.50
N LYS A 124 -3.85 -21.84 12.85
CA LYS A 124 -4.27 -21.60 14.23
C LYS A 124 -5.16 -22.72 14.78
N LYS A 125 -6.10 -23.22 13.99
CA LYS A 125 -6.95 -24.35 14.37
C LYS A 125 -6.13 -25.61 14.56
N ASP A 126 -5.16 -25.86 13.68
CA ASP A 126 -4.28 -27.03 13.79
C ASP A 126 -3.45 -26.97 15.07
N ILE A 127 -2.87 -25.80 15.39
CA ILE A 127 -2.13 -25.59 16.65
C ILE A 127 -3.01 -25.89 17.87
N GLU A 128 -4.25 -25.40 17.88
CA GLU A 128 -5.20 -25.64 18.97
C GLU A 128 -5.54 -27.14 19.09
N TYR A 129 -5.86 -27.78 17.96
CA TYR A 129 -6.12 -29.22 17.90
C TYR A 129 -4.94 -30.06 18.42
N TYR A 130 -3.72 -29.79 17.96
CA TYR A 130 -2.54 -30.53 18.41
C TYR A 130 -2.21 -30.25 19.88
N ARG A 131 -2.47 -29.04 20.37
CA ARG A 131 -2.30 -28.71 21.79
C ARG A 131 -3.28 -29.49 22.67
N GLU A 132 -4.55 -29.56 22.28
CA GLU A 132 -5.57 -30.36 22.97
C GLU A 132 -5.22 -31.85 22.94
N ARG A 133 -4.80 -32.35 21.77
CA ARG A 133 -4.38 -33.75 21.61
C ARG A 133 -3.17 -34.07 22.49
N TYR A 134 -2.16 -33.21 22.49
CA TYR A 134 -0.98 -33.36 23.34
C TYR A 134 -1.35 -33.37 24.82
N LEU A 135 -2.21 -32.45 25.26
CA LEU A 135 -2.70 -32.41 26.64
C LEU A 135 -3.46 -33.71 27.00
N SER A 136 -4.34 -34.18 26.11
CA SER A 136 -5.09 -35.43 26.31
C SER A 136 -4.18 -36.64 26.46
N VAL A 137 -3.16 -36.76 25.60
CA VAL A 137 -2.17 -37.85 25.65
C VAL A 137 -1.32 -37.73 26.92
N THR A 138 -0.98 -36.52 27.35
CA THR A 138 -0.20 -36.30 28.59
C THR A 138 -1.01 -36.65 29.84
N ILE A 139 -2.32 -36.36 29.87
CA ILE A 139 -3.21 -36.72 30.99
C ILE A 139 -3.43 -38.23 31.01
N GLN A 140 -3.74 -38.84 29.86
CA GLN A 140 -3.87 -40.30 29.72
C GLN A 140 -2.57 -41.01 30.12
N SER A 141 -1.44 -40.45 29.70
CA SER A 141 -0.14 -40.98 30.08
C SER A 141 0.24 -40.63 31.51
N ALA A 142 -0.40 -39.74 32.25
CA ALA A 142 -0.12 -39.52 33.68
C ALA A 142 -1.02 -40.37 34.59
N SER A 143 -2.24 -40.69 34.14
CA SER A 143 -3.25 -41.42 34.91
C SER A 143 -3.01 -42.93 34.93
N MET A 144 -2.73 -43.49 36.11
CA MET A 144 -2.56 -44.93 36.31
C MET A 144 -3.82 -45.75 35.99
N ALA A 145 -5.02 -45.18 36.17
CA ALA A 145 -6.28 -45.85 35.87
C ALA A 145 -6.51 -45.97 34.36
N ASP A 146 -6.24 -44.88 33.61
CA ASP A 146 -6.43 -44.86 32.17
C ASP A 146 -5.36 -45.67 31.43
N ARG A 147 -4.10 -45.64 31.90
CA ARG A 147 -3.02 -46.51 31.41
C ARG A 147 -3.39 -47.99 31.48
N LYS A 148 -3.95 -48.45 32.60
CA LYS A 148 -4.37 -49.85 32.78
C LYS A 148 -5.54 -50.22 31.86
N LYS A 149 -6.45 -49.28 31.59
CA LYS A 149 -7.59 -49.47 30.69
C LYS A 149 -7.17 -49.68 29.22
N GLU A 150 -6.10 -49.00 28.80
CA GLU A 150 -5.51 -49.12 27.45
C GLU A 150 -4.43 -50.22 27.35
N GLY A 151 -4.23 -51.03 28.40
CA GLY A 151 -3.22 -52.10 28.41
C GLY A 151 -1.76 -51.63 28.51
N LEU A 152 -1.54 -50.35 28.84
CA LEU A 152 -0.25 -49.69 28.91
C LEU A 152 0.36 -49.83 30.32
N ASN A 153 0.83 -51.04 30.66
CA ASN A 153 1.35 -51.35 32.00
C ASN A 153 2.82 -50.94 32.23
N ASP A 154 3.58 -50.63 31.16
CA ASP A 154 5.02 -50.35 31.21
C ASP A 154 5.36 -48.97 30.61
N VAL A 155 4.56 -47.96 30.97
CA VAL A 155 4.84 -46.57 30.61
C VAL A 155 5.64 -45.97 31.76
N MET A 156 6.85 -45.47 31.48
CA MET A 156 7.74 -44.83 32.46
C MET A 156 6.96 -44.01 33.48
N GLY A 157 6.77 -44.57 34.67
CA GLY A 157 6.28 -43.83 35.82
C GLY A 157 7.41 -42.90 36.24
N VAL A 158 7.19 -41.59 36.19
CA VAL A 158 8.10 -40.66 36.86
C VAL A 158 7.85 -40.80 38.35
N ASP A 159 8.48 -41.80 38.96
CA ASP A 159 8.53 -41.89 40.40
C ASP A 159 9.48 -40.80 40.92
N SER A 160 8.89 -39.67 41.30
CA SER A 160 9.61 -38.49 41.81
C SER A 160 10.40 -38.74 43.10
N THR A 161 10.22 -39.91 43.73
CA THR A 161 10.90 -40.27 44.98
C THR A 161 12.21 -41.06 44.77
N SER A 162 12.41 -41.63 43.59
CA SER A 162 13.61 -42.42 43.27
C SER A 162 14.74 -41.53 42.71
N LYS A 163 15.83 -41.45 43.47
CA LYS A 163 17.04 -40.67 43.10
C LYS A 163 17.67 -41.16 41.78
N SER A 164 17.55 -42.45 41.45
CA SER A 164 18.08 -43.04 40.21
C SER A 164 17.20 -42.71 38.99
N THR A 165 15.88 -42.59 39.18
CA THR A 165 14.94 -42.20 38.12
C THR A 165 15.11 -40.73 37.75
N LEU A 166 15.30 -39.85 38.74
CA LEU A 166 15.62 -38.43 38.52
C LEU A 166 16.93 -38.24 37.74
N GLN A 167 17.95 -39.06 38.04
CA GLN A 167 19.25 -38.99 37.36
C GLN A 167 19.15 -39.40 35.88
N LYS A 168 18.39 -40.48 35.58
CA LYS A 168 18.13 -40.94 34.20
C LYS A 168 17.33 -39.93 33.36
N ILE A 169 16.35 -39.26 33.96
CA ILE A 169 15.58 -38.20 33.28
C ILE A 169 16.48 -36.99 32.98
N SER A 170 17.35 -36.62 33.93
CA SER A 170 18.26 -35.48 33.77
C SER A 170 19.40 -35.72 32.77
N SER A 171 19.79 -36.98 32.53
CA SER A 171 20.89 -37.33 31.63
C SER A 171 20.50 -37.41 30.14
N LEU A 172 19.20 -37.33 29.83
CA LEU A 172 18.61 -37.02 28.51
C LEU A 172 19.36 -37.60 27.29
N ASN A 173 19.80 -38.85 27.36
CA ASN A 173 20.48 -39.53 26.25
C ASN A 173 19.59 -40.64 25.70
N PHE A 174 18.44 -40.23 25.16
CA PHE A 174 17.36 -41.10 24.69
C PHE A 174 17.81 -42.21 23.74
N LYS A 175 18.84 -41.95 22.93
CA LYS A 175 19.37 -42.92 21.95
C LYS A 175 20.12 -44.08 22.62
N LYS A 176 20.77 -43.82 23.76
CA LYS A 176 21.53 -44.83 24.52
C LYS A 176 20.62 -45.60 25.48
N ASP A 177 19.68 -44.89 26.10
CA ASP A 177 18.83 -45.45 27.15
C ASP A 177 17.60 -46.17 26.59
N TYR A 178 17.20 -45.88 25.35
CA TYR A 178 16.05 -46.51 24.67
C TYR A 178 16.40 -46.90 23.22
N SER A 179 17.53 -47.58 23.02
CA SER A 179 17.98 -48.01 21.69
C SER A 179 16.92 -48.84 20.95
N GLU A 180 16.12 -49.60 21.69
CA GLU A 180 15.03 -50.46 21.19
C GLU A 180 13.94 -49.69 20.42
N LEU A 181 13.76 -48.39 20.69
CA LEU A 181 12.76 -47.54 20.00
C LEU A 181 13.27 -47.01 18.65
N PHE A 182 14.58 -47.10 18.39
CA PHE A 182 15.24 -46.53 17.22
C PHE A 182 15.88 -47.56 16.30
N ASP A 183 15.97 -48.82 16.74
CA ASP A 183 16.36 -49.94 15.90
C ASP A 183 15.17 -50.33 15.02
N LYS A 184 15.26 -50.00 13.72
CA LYS A 184 14.26 -50.33 12.72
C LYS A 184 14.14 -51.85 12.55
N LYS A 185 12.92 -52.37 12.71
CA LYS A 185 12.47 -53.54 11.94
C LYS A 185 12.01 -53.10 10.56
#